data_AF-A0A941HTI7-F1
#
_entry.id   AF-A0A941HTI7-F1
#
_cell.length_a   1.000
_cell.length_b   1.000
_cell.length_c   1.000
_cell.angle_alpha   90.00
_cell.angle_beta   90.00
_cell.angle_gamma   90.00
#
_symmetry.space_group_name_H-M   'P 1'
#
loop_
_entity.id
_entity.type
_entity.pdbx_description
1 polymer ?
#
loop_
_entity_poly.entity_id
_entity_poly.type
_entity_poly.pdbx_seq_one_letter_code
_entity_poly.pdbx_strand_id
1 'polypeptide(L)' 'MSNNTTRVRKNETIEDALRRFRRSVSKNGTLSEYRKREYYEKPSVRRKKKSEAARKRKK' A
#
# COMPACT_ATOMS: atom_id res chain seq x y z
N MET A 1 1.92 -5.20 -12.36
CA MET A 1 2.52 -5.11 -11.01
C MET A 1 3.20 -3.76 -10.89
N SER A 2 3.01 -3.04 -9.77
CA SER A 2 3.60 -1.71 -9.59
C SER A 2 5.09 -1.81 -9.24
N ASN A 3 5.95 -1.12 -9.98
CA ASN A 3 7.39 -1.08 -9.74
C ASN A 3 7.70 -0.20 -8.51
N ASN A 4 8.19 -0.80 -7.42
CA ASN A 4 8.56 -0.11 -6.16
C ASN A 4 10.00 0.47 -6.19
N THR A 5 10.68 0.45 -7.32
CA THR A 5 12.08 0.88 -7.44
C THR A 5 12.22 2.40 -7.27
N THR A 6 12.84 2.83 -6.16
CA THR A 6 13.19 4.24 -5.92
C THR A 6 14.68 4.44 -6.17
N ARG A 7 15.03 5.22 -7.19
CA ARG A 7 16.42 5.65 -7.41
C ARG A 7 16.74 6.85 -6.52
N VAL A 8 17.95 6.87 -5.96
CA VAL A 8 18.48 7.97 -5.15
C VAL A 8 18.79 9.16 -6.07
N ARG A 9 18.40 10.36 -5.66
CA ARG A 9 18.69 11.59 -6.43
C ARG A 9 20.09 12.09 -6.11
N LYS A 10 20.69 12.87 -7.03
CA LYS A 10 21.97 13.54 -6.74
C LYS A 10 21.76 14.55 -5.60
N ASN A 11 22.63 14.52 -4.59
CA ASN A 11 22.58 15.33 -3.36
C ASN A 11 21.43 15.03 -2.38
N GLU A 12 20.88 13.81 -2.42
CA GLU A 12 19.89 13.38 -1.44
C GLU A 12 20.53 12.65 -0.25
N THR A 13 20.02 12.90 0.95
CA THR A 13 20.39 12.12 2.14
C THR A 13 19.71 10.74 2.10
N ILE A 14 20.34 9.75 2.73
CA ILE A 14 19.80 8.38 2.79
C ILE A 14 18.39 8.35 3.40
N GLU A 15 18.17 9.15 4.44
CA GLU A 15 16.88 9.25 5.15
C GLU A 15 15.75 9.77 4.25
N ASP A 16 16.01 10.75 3.40
CA ASP A 16 15.00 11.27 2.47
C ASP A 16 14.65 10.25 1.38
N ALA A 17 15.65 9.53 0.86
CA ALA A 17 15.42 8.44 -0.08
C ALA A 17 14.56 7.34 0.56
N LEU A 18 14.84 6.97 1.81
CA LEU A 18 14.08 5.99 2.57
C LEU A 18 12.63 6.46 2.83
N ARG A 19 12.44 7.74 3.15
CA ARG A 19 11.11 8.33 3.34
C ARG A 19 10.28 8.26 2.06
N ARG A 20 10.87 8.57 0.90
CA ARG A 20 10.19 8.45 -0.40
C ARG A 20 9.83 7.00 -0.72
N PHE A 21 10.74 6.07 -0.46
CA PHE A 21 10.50 4.65 -0.66
C PHE A 21 9.35 4.13 0.24
N ARG A 22 9.35 4.47 1.54
CA ARG A 22 8.26 4.09 2.44
C ARG A 22 6.91 4.65 1.98
N ARG A 23 6.89 5.90 1.48
CA ARG A 23 5.67 6.51 0.90
C ARG A 23 5.22 5.80 -0.38
N SER A 24 6.13 5.44 -1.29
CA SER A 24 5.77 4.71 -2.52
C SER A 24 5.21 3.32 -2.22
N VAL A 25 5.83 2.58 -1.28
CA VAL A 25 5.34 1.26 -0.85
C VAL A 25 3.95 1.38 -0.21
N SER A 26 3.73 2.39 0.63
CA SER A 26 2.44 2.62 1.29
C SER A 26 1.35 3.00 0.29
N LYS A 27 1.66 3.89 -0.67
CA LYS A 27 0.74 4.33 -1.72
C LYS A 27 0.34 3.18 -2.66
N ASN A 28 1.29 2.32 -3.00
CA ASN A 28 1.04 1.17 -3.86
C ASN A 28 0.21 0.08 -3.18
N GLY A 29 0.09 0.11 -1.85
CA GLY A 29 -0.78 -0.80 -1.11
C GLY A 29 -0.29 -2.25 -1.07
N THR A 30 0.96 -2.52 -1.48
CA THR A 30 1.54 -3.88 -1.56
C THR A 30 1.42 -4.64 -0.23
N LEU A 31 1.70 -3.97 0.90
CA LEU A 31 1.57 -4.56 2.23
C LEU A 31 0.10 -4.81 2.62
N SER A 32 -0.83 -3.95 2.19
CA SER A 32 -2.26 -4.16 2.44
C SER A 32 -2.81 -5.33 1.63
N GLU A 33 -2.33 -5.51 0.40
CA GLU A 33 -2.70 -6.62 -0.45
C GLU A 33 -2.17 -7.95 0.09
N TYR A 34 -0.91 -7.99 0.53
CA TYR A 34 -0.32 -9.17 1.18
C TYR A 34 -1.18 -9.66 2.35
N ARG A 35 -1.52 -8.77 3.29
CA ARG A 35 -2.38 -9.10 4.46
C ARG A 35 -3.78 -9.58 4.06
N LYS A 36 -4.34 -9.10 2.95
CA LYS A 36 -5.66 -9.55 2.45
C LYS A 36 -5.62 -10.94 1.81
N ARG A 37 -4.44 -11.39 1.39
CA ARG A 37 -4.22 -12.68 0.71
C ARG A 37 -3.70 -13.76 1.66
N GLU A 38 -3.34 -13.40 2.89
CA GLU A 38 -2.80 -14.30 3.91
C GLU A 38 -3.74 -15.47 4.22
N TYR A 39 -5.05 -15.24 4.18
CA TYR A 39 -6.07 -16.27 4.34
C TYR A 39 -7.19 -16.06 3.30
N TYR A 40 -7.88 -17.16 2.98
CA TYR A 40 -9.05 -17.07 2.12
C TYR A 40 -10.20 -16.36 2.81
N GLU A 41 -10.77 -15.36 2.14
CA GLU A 41 -12.04 -14.75 2.52
C GLU A 41 -13.12 -15.09 1.50
N LYS A 42 -14.28 -15.52 2.01
CA LYS A 42 -15.48 -15.69 1.17
C LYS A 42 -15.77 -14.39 0.40
N PRO A 43 -16.25 -14.45 -0.86
CA PRO A 43 -16.49 -13.28 -1.70
C PRO A 43 -17.38 -12.21 -1.04
N SER A 44 -18.38 -12.63 -0.25
CA SER A 44 -19.28 -11.73 0.48
C SER A 44 -18.55 -10.89 1.53
N VAL A 45 -17.66 -11.50 2.32
CA VAL A 45 -16.85 -10.82 3.35
C VAL A 45 -15.92 -9.81 2.70
N ARG A 46 -15.26 -10.19 1.60
CA ARG A 46 -14.38 -9.30 0.84
C ARG A 46 -15.10 -8.08 0.29
N ARG A 47 -16.34 -8.24 -0.22
CA ARG A 47 -17.20 -7.13 -0.68
C ARG A 47 -17.60 -6.20 0.47
N LYS A 48 -17.97 -6.76 1.64
CA LYS A 48 -18.31 -6.00 2.85
C LYS A 48 -17.13 -5.18 3.37
N LYS A 49 -15.94 -5.79 3.52
CA LYS A 49 -14.73 -5.07 3.95
C LYS A 49 -14.34 -3.95 2.96
N LYS A 50 -14.53 -4.16 1.65
CA LYS A 50 -14.28 -3.14 0.62
C LYS A 50 -15.21 -1.94 0.78
N SER A 51 -16.52 -2.15 1.00
CA SER A 51 -17.48 -1.06 1.14
C SER A 51 -17.27 -0.28 2.45
N GLU A 52 -16.97 -0.97 3.55
CA GLU A 52 -16.63 -0.35 4.83
C GLU A 52 -15.37 0.52 4.73
N ALA A 53 -14.31 0.02 4.09
CA ALA A 53 -13.09 0.79 3.87
C ALA A 53 -13.34 2.05 3.01
N ALA A 54 -14.18 1.95 1.98
CA ALA A 54 -14.56 3.10 1.16
C ALA A 54 -15.36 4.15 1.94
N ARG A 55 -16.30 3.72 2.80
CA ARG A 55 -17.04 4.63 3.69
C ARG A 55 -16.12 5.34 4.68
N LYS A 56 -15.20 4.60 5.32
CA LYS A 56 -14.21 5.18 6.25
C LYS A 56 -13.26 6.18 5.59
N ARG A 57 -12.98 6.05 4.29
CA ARG A 57 -12.14 7.00 3.53
C ARG A 57 -12.90 8.25 3.07
N LYS A 58 -14.23 8.16 2.95
CA LYS A 58 -15.10 9.29 2.59
C LYS A 58 -15.46 10.18 3.78
N LYS A 59 -15.43 9.62 4.99
CA LYS A 59 -15.56 10.37 6.23
C LYS A 59 -14.20 10.97 6.60
#